data_AF-Q4N0L8-F1
#
_entry.id   AF-Q4N0L8-F1
#
_cell.length_a   1.000
_cell.length_b   1.000
_cell.length_c   1.000
_cell.angle_alpha   90.00
_cell.angle_beta   90.00
_cell.angle_gamma   90.00
#
_symmetry.space_group_name_H-M   'P 1'
#
loop_
_entity.id
_entity.type
_entity.pdbx_description
1 polymer ?
#
loop_
_entity_poly.entity_id
_entity_poly.type
_entity_poly.pdbx_seq_one_letter_code
_entity_poly.pdbx_strand_id
1 'polypeptide(L)'
;MESDGQFKAELINGKPVLYYRTNPEGAWENITHTRHQLDNLELYDYDLNLTKVKDCKSELKGFIFKVFFSFICYHIKLGDKLVWSYCISKVTGKSLELLFNIKTNKISLKLEKGTEDLNMRGYDYNNWVVPGRPLEKFRTFRVIKDGLRTAHLFGEDENYDEIAYGEFVLVNGPNDKPISYITNNTKKTFEVIYKLP
;
A
#
# COMPACT_ATOMS: atom_id res chain seq x y z
N MET A 1 -39.90 -4.36 4.22
CA MET A 1 -38.68 -5.17 4.17
C MET A 1 -37.82 -4.59 3.09
N GLU A 2 -36.74 -3.89 3.43
CA GLU A 2 -35.72 -3.52 2.44
C GLU A 2 -35.13 -4.83 1.94
N SER A 3 -35.35 -5.16 0.66
CA SER A 3 -34.67 -6.30 0.05
C SER A 3 -33.20 -5.93 -0.04
N ASP A 4 -32.36 -6.50 0.82
CA ASP A 4 -30.90 -6.44 0.66
C ASP A 4 -30.58 -6.98 -0.74
N GLY A 5 -30.19 -6.09 -1.65
CA GLY A 5 -30.00 -6.47 -3.04
C GLY A 5 -28.89 -7.51 -3.20
N GLN A 6 -28.94 -8.23 -4.32
CA GLN A 6 -28.03 -9.33 -4.61
C GLN A 6 -26.82 -8.84 -5.39
N PHE A 7 -25.68 -9.47 -5.15
CA PHE A 7 -24.42 -9.17 -5.83
C PHE A 7 -23.91 -10.41 -6.57
N LYS A 8 -23.33 -10.20 -7.76
CA LYS A 8 -22.60 -11.22 -8.53
C LYS A 8 -21.26 -10.64 -8.97
N ALA A 9 -20.21 -11.44 -8.91
CA ALA A 9 -18.89 -11.05 -9.40
C ALA A 9 -18.39 -12.07 -10.42
N GLU A 10 -17.74 -11.59 -11.47
CA GLU A 10 -17.06 -12.46 -12.44
C GLU A 10 -15.79 -11.78 -12.98
N LEU A 11 -14.92 -12.58 -13.58
CA LEU A 11 -13.67 -12.09 -14.17
C LEU A 11 -13.85 -11.99 -15.69
N ILE A 12 -13.83 -10.77 -16.23
CA ILE A 12 -13.95 -10.50 -17.67
C ILE A 12 -12.61 -9.93 -18.15
N ASN A 13 -11.96 -10.63 -19.09
CA ASN A 13 -10.65 -10.21 -19.64
C ASN A 13 -9.62 -9.89 -18.55
N GLY A 14 -9.57 -10.72 -17.50
CA GLY A 14 -8.65 -10.53 -16.37
C GLY A 14 -9.02 -9.41 -15.39
N LYS A 15 -10.17 -8.73 -15.57
CA LYS A 15 -10.64 -7.67 -14.68
C LYS A 15 -11.88 -8.10 -13.90
N PRO A 16 -11.99 -7.77 -12.60
CA PRO A 16 -13.17 -8.10 -11.83
C PRO A 16 -14.33 -7.18 -12.22
N VAL A 17 -15.49 -7.77 -12.47
CA VAL A 17 -16.73 -7.05 -12.77
C VAL A 17 -17.76 -7.38 -11.70
N LEU A 18 -18.35 -6.34 -11.11
CA LEU A 18 -19.38 -6.44 -10.08
C LEU A 18 -20.74 -6.06 -10.65
N TYR A 19 -21.71 -6.93 -10.43
CA TYR A 19 -23.11 -6.69 -10.74
C TYR A 19 -23.96 -6.62 -9.48
N TYR A 20 -25.04 -5.85 -9.58
CA TYR A 20 -26.06 -5.71 -8.54
C TYR A 20 -27.46 -5.85 -9.13
N ARG A 21 -28.41 -6.33 -8.33
CA ARG A 21 -29.83 -6.27 -8.64
C ARG A 21 -30.65 -6.18 -7.35
N THR A 22 -31.77 -5.48 -7.39
CA THR A 22 -32.67 -5.31 -6.25
C THR A 22 -33.75 -6.39 -6.18
N ASN A 23 -34.21 -6.89 -7.34
CA ASN A 23 -35.19 -7.97 -7.46
C ASN A 23 -34.51 -9.28 -7.93
N PRO A 24 -34.75 -10.44 -7.31
CA PRO A 24 -34.29 -11.74 -7.80
C PRO A 24 -34.64 -12.07 -9.26
N GLU A 25 -35.73 -11.51 -9.79
CA GLU A 25 -36.13 -11.68 -11.20
C GLU A 25 -35.64 -10.54 -12.10
N GLY A 26 -35.04 -9.50 -11.51
CA GLY A 26 -34.54 -8.33 -12.23
C GLY A 26 -33.24 -8.59 -13.00
N ALA A 27 -32.97 -7.72 -13.96
CA ALA A 27 -31.72 -7.71 -14.70
C ALA A 27 -30.53 -7.35 -13.79
N TRP A 28 -29.37 -7.92 -14.11
CA TRP A 28 -28.11 -7.57 -13.45
C TRP A 28 -27.57 -6.26 -14.02
N GLU A 29 -27.33 -5.28 -13.15
CA GLU A 29 -26.70 -4.01 -13.50
C GLU A 29 -25.19 -4.06 -13.20
N ASN A 30 -24.35 -3.64 -14.15
CA ASN A 30 -22.91 -3.53 -13.92
C ASN A 30 -22.59 -2.26 -13.13
N ILE A 31 -22.20 -2.44 -11.87
CA ILE A 31 -21.87 -1.35 -10.95
C ILE A 31 -20.36 -1.21 -10.71
N THR A 32 -19.51 -1.85 -11.53
CA THR A 32 -18.04 -1.84 -11.37
C THR A 32 -17.47 -0.42 -11.34
N HIS A 33 -18.07 0.50 -12.09
CA HIS A 33 -17.66 1.91 -12.16
C HIS A 33 -17.76 2.66 -10.82
N THR A 34 -18.53 2.13 -9.86
CA THR A 34 -18.67 2.71 -8.50
C THR A 34 -17.56 2.26 -7.55
N ARG A 35 -16.63 1.42 -8.00
CA ARG A 35 -15.56 0.83 -7.22
C ARG A 35 -14.20 1.44 -7.56
N HIS A 36 -13.20 1.22 -6.70
CA HIS A 36 -11.83 1.65 -6.97
C HIS A 36 -11.29 0.98 -8.24
N GLN A 37 -10.68 1.79 -9.10
CA GLN A 37 -10.07 1.33 -10.33
C GLN A 37 -8.64 0.85 -10.04
N LEU A 38 -8.44 -0.47 -10.01
CA LEU A 38 -7.14 -1.06 -9.72
C LEU A 38 -6.07 -0.74 -10.76
N ASP A 39 -6.47 -0.45 -12.00
CA ASP A 39 -5.53 -0.06 -13.07
C ASP A 39 -4.77 1.24 -12.75
N ASN A 40 -5.32 2.06 -11.85
CA ASN A 40 -4.70 3.32 -11.41
C ASN A 40 -3.71 3.12 -10.25
N LEU A 41 -3.57 1.89 -9.74
CA LEU A 41 -2.56 1.58 -8.73
C LEU A 41 -1.18 1.46 -9.37
N GLU A 42 -0.22 2.03 -8.66
CA GLU A 42 1.19 1.96 -8.95
C GLU A 42 1.86 1.19 -7.82
N LEU A 43 2.49 0.07 -8.15
CA LEU A 43 3.16 -0.80 -7.21
C LEU A 43 4.67 -0.63 -7.40
N TYR A 44 5.36 -0.15 -6.37
CA TYR A 44 6.79 0.12 -6.43
C TYR A 44 7.52 -0.86 -5.51
N ASP A 45 8.61 -1.43 -6.02
CA ASP A 45 9.60 -2.08 -5.17
C ASP A 45 10.47 -1.05 -4.43
N TYR A 46 11.47 -1.52 -3.69
CA TYR A 46 12.40 -0.65 -2.96
C TYR A 46 13.18 0.30 -3.88
N ASP A 47 13.58 -0.19 -5.05
CA ASP A 47 14.38 0.54 -6.02
C ASP A 47 13.51 1.46 -6.92
N LEU A 48 12.21 1.54 -6.62
CA LEU A 48 11.16 2.29 -7.32
C LEU A 48 10.92 1.81 -8.76
N ASN A 49 11.18 0.53 -9.03
CA ASN A 49 10.70 -0.08 -10.26
C ASN A 49 9.18 -0.22 -10.18
N LEU A 50 8.50 0.34 -11.19
CA LEU A 50 7.05 0.36 -11.26
C LEU A 50 6.52 -0.91 -11.91
N THR A 51 5.62 -1.59 -11.20
CA THR A 51 4.77 -2.67 -11.74
C THR A 51 3.30 -2.23 -11.71
N LYS A 52 2.53 -2.54 -12.76
CA LYS A 52 1.08 -2.31 -12.77
C LYS A 52 0.33 -3.59 -12.42
N VAL A 53 -0.88 -3.46 -11.88
CA VAL A 53 -1.73 -4.60 -11.50
C VAL A 53 -1.97 -5.56 -12.66
N LYS A 54 -2.14 -5.04 -13.89
CA LYS A 54 -2.35 -5.84 -15.10
C LYS A 54 -1.17 -6.77 -15.46
N ASP A 55 0.03 -6.45 -14.96
CA ASP A 55 1.25 -7.22 -15.24
C ASP A 55 1.46 -8.34 -14.19
N CYS A 56 0.66 -8.33 -13.12
CA CYS A 56 0.67 -9.34 -12.07
C CYS A 56 -0.30 -10.48 -12.38
N LYS A 57 -0.01 -11.67 -11.85
CA LYS A 57 -0.98 -12.77 -11.81
C LYS A 57 -2.16 -12.36 -10.91
N SER A 58 -3.38 -12.65 -11.34
CA SER A 58 -4.58 -12.35 -10.55
C SER A 58 -5.62 -13.45 -10.61
N GLU A 59 -6.45 -13.56 -9.57
CA GLU A 59 -7.62 -14.43 -9.53
C GLU A 59 -8.81 -13.74 -8.86
N LEU A 60 -10.03 -14.15 -9.18
CA LEU A 60 -11.24 -13.75 -8.46
C LEU A 60 -11.78 -14.93 -7.66
N LYS A 61 -11.84 -14.79 -6.33
CA LYS A 61 -12.43 -15.80 -5.43
C LYS A 61 -13.61 -15.18 -4.68
N GLY A 62 -14.83 -15.54 -5.10
CA GLY A 62 -16.04 -14.87 -4.62
C GLY A 62 -16.01 -13.39 -5.00
N PHE A 63 -16.06 -12.49 -4.00
CA PHE A 63 -15.93 -11.03 -4.21
C PHE A 63 -14.52 -10.49 -3.99
N ILE A 64 -13.53 -11.36 -3.78
CA ILE A 64 -12.14 -10.94 -3.53
C ILE A 64 -11.33 -11.15 -4.80
N PHE A 65 -10.95 -10.05 -5.44
CA PHE A 65 -9.97 -10.05 -6.52
C PHE A 65 -8.58 -9.97 -5.90
N LYS A 66 -7.78 -11.01 -6.11
CA LYS A 66 -6.43 -11.12 -5.58
C LYS A 66 -5.42 -10.84 -6.68
N VAL A 67 -4.38 -10.11 -6.33
CA VAL A 67 -3.23 -9.82 -7.18
C VAL A 67 -1.99 -10.36 -6.47
N PHE A 68 -1.32 -11.32 -7.07
CA PHE A 68 -0.14 -11.98 -6.50
C PHE A 68 1.12 -11.24 -6.90
N PHE A 69 1.99 -10.97 -5.93
CA PHE A 69 3.26 -10.30 -6.20
C PHE A 69 4.38 -11.31 -6.44
N SER A 70 5.10 -11.13 -7.54
CA SER A 70 6.36 -11.82 -7.84
C SER A 70 7.60 -11.03 -7.34
N PHE A 71 7.36 -9.91 -6.65
CA PHE A 71 8.36 -8.99 -6.13
C PHE A 71 7.95 -8.48 -4.74
N ILE A 72 8.89 -7.88 -4.01
CA ILE A 72 8.57 -7.24 -2.73
C ILE A 72 8.11 -5.80 -3.02
N CYS A 73 6.83 -5.54 -2.84
CA CYS A 73 6.23 -4.22 -2.94
C CYS A 73 6.55 -3.42 -1.67
N TYR A 74 7.14 -2.25 -1.83
CA TYR A 74 7.45 -1.31 -0.74
C TYR A 74 6.50 -0.13 -0.69
N HIS A 75 5.95 0.29 -1.82
CA HIS A 75 5.07 1.45 -1.86
C HIS A 75 3.92 1.23 -2.83
N ILE A 76 2.73 1.70 -2.45
CA ILE A 76 1.54 1.67 -3.31
C ILE A 76 1.02 3.09 -3.41
N LYS A 77 0.85 3.56 -4.64
CA LYS A 77 0.31 4.88 -4.97
C LYS A 77 -0.94 4.73 -5.82
N LEU A 78 -1.90 5.63 -5.60
CA LEU A 78 -3.14 5.74 -6.37
C LEU A 78 -3.30 7.19 -6.81
N GLY A 79 -3.07 7.46 -8.11
CA GLY A 79 -3.03 8.82 -8.62
C GLY A 79 -1.96 9.64 -7.88
N ASP A 80 -2.36 10.72 -7.20
CA ASP A 80 -1.47 11.62 -6.46
C ASP A 80 -1.36 11.29 -4.97
N LYS A 81 -1.79 10.10 -4.57
CA LYS A 81 -1.83 9.68 -3.16
C LYS A 81 -0.94 8.48 -2.93
N LEU A 82 -0.03 8.59 -1.98
CA LEU A 82 0.63 7.42 -1.40
C LEU A 82 -0.37 6.75 -0.43
N VAL A 83 -0.84 5.56 -0.78
CA VAL A 83 -1.89 4.85 -0.04
C VAL A 83 -1.35 3.74 0.87
N TRP A 84 -0.10 3.33 0.63
CA TRP A 84 0.65 2.46 1.53
C TRP A 84 2.16 2.58 1.33
N SER A 85 2.91 2.42 2.41
CA SER A 85 4.37 2.41 2.43
C SER A 85 4.86 1.47 3.53
N TYR A 86 5.76 0.57 3.16
CA TYR A 86 6.42 -0.35 4.09
C TYR A 86 7.09 0.40 5.26
N CYS A 87 7.68 1.56 4.98
CA CYS A 87 8.41 2.38 5.95
C CYS A 87 7.53 2.95 7.09
N ILE A 88 6.20 2.85 6.99
CA ILE A 88 5.27 3.29 8.05
C ILE A 88 4.19 2.25 8.35
N SER A 89 4.33 1.03 7.80
CA SER A 89 3.34 -0.03 7.99
C SER A 89 3.23 -0.47 9.45
N LYS A 90 2.01 -0.85 9.86
CA LYS A 90 1.75 -1.47 11.17
C LYS A 90 2.02 -2.98 11.18
N VAL A 91 2.25 -3.58 10.02
CA VAL A 91 2.43 -5.02 9.85
C VAL A 91 3.78 -5.27 9.17
N THR A 92 4.56 -6.20 9.70
CA THR A 92 5.90 -6.51 9.17
C THR A 92 5.89 -7.73 8.24
N GLY A 93 6.94 -7.88 7.43
CA GLY A 93 7.13 -9.00 6.52
C GLY A 93 6.97 -8.64 5.05
N LYS A 94 7.27 -9.59 4.16
CA LYS A 94 7.17 -9.39 2.71
C LYS A 94 5.71 -9.22 2.29
N SER A 95 5.47 -8.32 1.34
CA SER A 95 4.18 -8.21 0.67
C SER A 95 3.95 -9.44 -0.21
N LEU A 96 2.80 -10.09 -0.05
CA LEU A 96 2.47 -11.31 -0.78
C LEU A 96 1.41 -11.03 -1.86
N GLU A 97 0.33 -10.38 -1.46
CA GLU A 97 -0.86 -10.22 -2.31
C GLU A 97 -1.60 -8.93 -2.01
N LEU A 98 -2.18 -8.31 -3.03
CA LEU A 98 -3.20 -7.28 -2.87
C LEU A 98 -4.58 -7.92 -2.97
N LEU A 99 -5.44 -7.63 -1.99
CA LEU A 99 -6.78 -8.18 -1.84
C LEU A 99 -7.80 -7.06 -2.03
N PHE A 100 -8.50 -7.07 -3.16
CA PHE A 100 -9.58 -6.14 -3.41
C PHE A 100 -10.94 -6.81 -3.22
N ASN A 101 -11.63 -6.47 -2.13
CA ASN A 101 -13.01 -6.85 -1.95
C ASN A 101 -13.91 -5.90 -2.76
N ILE A 102 -14.32 -6.36 -3.94
CA ILE A 102 -15.08 -5.53 -4.88
C ILE A 102 -16.48 -5.21 -4.34
N LYS A 103 -17.05 -6.08 -3.49
CA LYS A 103 -18.38 -5.85 -2.89
C LYS A 103 -18.34 -4.68 -1.92
N THR A 104 -17.37 -4.67 -1.00
CA THR A 104 -17.22 -3.63 0.04
C THR A 104 -16.37 -2.44 -0.39
N ASN A 105 -15.78 -2.50 -1.58
CA ASN A 105 -14.86 -1.52 -2.13
C ASN A 105 -13.61 -1.29 -1.24
N LYS A 106 -13.17 -2.31 -0.51
CA LYS A 106 -11.98 -2.23 0.37
C LYS A 106 -10.80 -2.93 -0.27
N ILE A 107 -9.64 -2.30 -0.20
CA ILE A 107 -8.36 -2.88 -0.63
C ILE A 107 -7.48 -3.08 0.59
N SER A 108 -6.95 -4.29 0.73
CA SER A 108 -6.02 -4.65 1.80
C SER A 108 -4.77 -5.29 1.19
N LEU A 109 -3.65 -5.14 1.87
CA LEU A 109 -2.39 -5.80 1.52
C LEU A 109 -2.16 -6.97 2.48
N LYS A 110 -1.94 -8.16 1.92
CA LYS A 110 -1.50 -9.34 2.68
C LYS A 110 0.01 -9.34 2.75
N LEU A 111 0.54 -9.33 3.97
CA LEU A 111 1.95 -9.51 4.28
C LEU A 111 2.16 -10.87 4.96
N GLU A 112 3.41 -11.31 5.05
CA GLU A 112 3.77 -12.57 5.71
C GLU A 112 3.21 -12.67 7.13
N LYS A 113 3.30 -11.59 7.92
CA LYS A 113 2.89 -11.60 9.33
C LYS A 113 1.49 -11.06 9.61
N GLY A 114 0.73 -10.67 8.57
CA GLY A 114 -0.59 -10.09 8.78
C GLY A 114 -1.23 -9.51 7.53
N THR A 115 -2.28 -8.72 7.72
CA THR A 115 -2.99 -8.01 6.65
C THR A 115 -3.24 -6.59 7.12
N GLU A 116 -3.08 -5.61 6.23
CA GLU A 116 -3.32 -4.19 6.51
C GLU A 116 -4.22 -3.59 5.44
N ASP A 117 -5.21 -2.78 5.83
CA ASP A 117 -6.03 -2.04 4.88
C ASP A 117 -5.24 -0.87 4.28
N LEU A 118 -5.35 -0.66 2.97
CA LEU A 118 -4.73 0.51 2.33
C LEU A 118 -5.43 1.80 2.80
N ASN A 119 -4.65 2.85 3.04
CA ASN A 119 -5.20 4.17 3.32
C ASN A 119 -5.59 4.85 1.99
N MET A 120 -6.79 4.55 1.50
CA MET A 120 -7.32 5.09 0.23
C MET A 120 -7.47 6.62 0.22
N ARG A 121 -7.41 7.29 1.39
CA ARG A 121 -7.41 8.75 1.50
C ARG A 121 -6.00 9.35 1.35
N GLY A 122 -4.98 8.53 1.50
CA GLY A 122 -3.59 8.95 1.62
C GLY A 122 -3.19 9.28 3.05
N TYR A 123 -1.89 9.31 3.30
CA TYR A 123 -1.31 9.70 4.58
C TYR A 123 -1.58 11.16 4.93
N ASP A 124 -1.63 11.47 6.23
CA ASP A 124 -1.92 12.83 6.75
C ASP A 124 -0.92 13.88 6.24
N TYR A 125 0.33 13.46 6.07
CA TYR A 125 1.38 14.24 5.44
C TYR A 125 2.35 13.34 4.69
N ASN A 126 2.79 13.80 3.53
CA ASN A 126 3.81 13.15 2.72
C ASN A 126 4.45 14.20 1.81
N ASN A 127 5.77 14.37 1.89
CA ASN A 127 6.52 15.29 1.02
C ASN A 127 7.26 14.60 -0.13
N TRP A 128 6.97 13.32 -0.38
CA TRP A 128 7.62 12.57 -1.45
C TRP A 128 6.82 12.55 -2.76
N VAL A 129 5.49 12.45 -2.68
CA VAL A 129 4.67 12.37 -3.90
C VAL A 129 4.60 13.74 -4.58
N VAL A 130 4.94 13.75 -5.86
CA VAL A 130 4.70 14.89 -6.74
C VAL A 130 3.45 14.61 -7.58
N PRO A 131 2.43 15.48 -7.58
CA PRO A 131 1.22 15.27 -8.36
C PRO A 131 1.51 15.05 -9.85
N GLY A 132 0.80 14.10 -10.45
CA GLY A 132 0.93 13.71 -11.85
C GLY A 132 2.21 12.96 -12.22
N ARG A 133 3.10 12.66 -11.25
CA ARG A 133 4.38 11.99 -11.50
C ARG A 133 4.47 10.63 -10.81
N PRO A 134 5.22 9.67 -11.37
CA PRO A 134 5.64 8.47 -10.65
C PRO A 134 6.45 8.81 -9.38
N LEU A 135 6.61 7.83 -8.49
CA LEU A 135 7.58 7.97 -7.40
C LEU A 135 9.00 7.98 -7.98
N GLU A 136 9.78 8.96 -7.57
CA GLU A 136 11.19 9.11 -7.98
C GLU A 136 12.09 8.97 -6.76
N LYS A 137 13.31 8.46 -7.01
CA LYS A 137 14.34 8.39 -5.98
C LYS A 137 14.70 9.81 -5.54
N PHE A 138 15.18 9.92 -4.32
CA PHE A 138 15.51 11.19 -3.71
C PHE A 138 16.86 11.12 -3.02
N ARG A 139 17.58 12.24 -3.05
CA ARG A 139 18.94 12.36 -2.49
C ARG A 139 18.92 12.62 -0.99
N THR A 140 17.99 13.46 -0.54
CA THR A 140 17.82 13.91 0.85
C THR A 140 16.67 13.19 1.53
N PHE A 141 16.45 13.39 2.82
CA PHE A 141 15.34 12.74 3.52
C PHE A 141 13.92 13.06 2.99
N ARG A 142 12.97 12.14 3.25
CA ARG A 142 11.52 12.34 3.08
C ARG A 142 10.77 11.99 4.34
N VAL A 143 9.55 12.51 4.48
CA VAL A 143 8.71 12.32 5.66
C VAL A 143 7.32 11.87 5.25
N ILE A 144 6.85 10.81 5.89
CA ILE A 144 5.47 10.31 5.80
C ILE A 144 4.88 10.32 7.21
N LYS A 145 3.65 10.81 7.37
CA LYS A 145 2.94 10.84 8.65
C LYS A 145 1.59 10.16 8.57
N ASP A 146 1.32 9.24 9.50
CA ASP A 146 0.05 8.54 9.67
C ASP A 146 -0.38 8.64 11.14
N GLY A 147 -1.24 9.60 11.45
CA GLY A 147 -1.65 9.95 12.81
C GLY A 147 -0.45 10.30 13.69
N LEU A 148 -0.14 9.42 14.64
CA LEU A 148 0.92 9.59 15.62
C LEU A 148 2.28 9.03 15.17
N ARG A 149 2.33 8.30 14.04
CA ARG A 149 3.55 7.73 13.50
C ARG A 149 4.13 8.67 12.45
N THR A 150 5.42 8.94 12.53
CA THR A 150 6.17 9.67 11.51
C THR A 150 7.32 8.80 11.04
N ALA A 151 7.33 8.45 9.76
CA ALA A 151 8.45 7.78 9.12
C ALA A 151 9.35 8.83 8.45
N HIS A 152 10.64 8.75 8.76
CA HIS A 152 11.70 9.54 8.16
C HIS A 152 12.49 8.63 7.24
N LEU A 153 12.33 8.82 5.94
CA LEU A 153 12.92 7.99 4.90
C LEU A 153 14.27 8.57 4.49
N PHE A 154 15.22 7.68 4.30
CA PHE A 154 16.60 7.98 3.98
C PHE A 154 16.84 8.03 2.48
N GLY A 155 17.52 9.08 2.03
CA GLY A 155 17.85 9.31 0.62
C GLY A 155 19.15 8.63 0.20
N GLU A 156 19.45 8.64 -1.10
CA GLU A 156 20.62 7.94 -1.66
C GLU A 156 21.97 8.51 -1.20
N ASP A 157 22.04 9.81 -0.90
CA ASP A 157 23.30 10.49 -0.59
C ASP A 157 23.65 10.43 0.90
N GLU A 158 22.78 9.88 1.73
CA GLU A 158 22.95 9.93 3.18
C GLU A 158 23.50 8.62 3.74
N ASN A 159 24.72 8.71 4.31
CA ASN A 159 25.30 7.68 5.14
C ASN A 159 24.91 7.94 6.59
N TYR A 160 24.15 7.02 7.17
CA TYR A 160 23.72 7.11 8.56
C TYR A 160 24.53 6.13 9.40
N ASP A 161 25.73 6.52 9.80
CA ASP A 161 26.49 5.76 10.79
C ASP A 161 25.80 5.83 12.17
N GLU A 162 25.07 6.92 12.41
CA GLU A 162 24.32 7.15 13.64
C GLU A 162 22.96 7.80 13.34
N ILE A 163 21.91 7.37 14.06
CA ILE A 163 20.59 7.98 14.05
C ILE A 163 20.24 8.37 15.48
N ALA A 164 20.07 9.68 15.72
CA ALA A 164 19.70 10.22 17.02
C ALA A 164 18.27 10.78 17.02
N TYR A 165 17.50 10.47 18.07
CA TYR A 165 16.17 11.03 18.32
C TYR A 165 15.95 11.25 19.82
N GLY A 166 16.01 12.51 20.26
CA GLY A 166 15.97 12.83 21.69
C GLY A 166 17.16 12.22 22.42
N GLU A 167 16.88 11.33 23.38
CA GLU A 167 17.92 10.60 24.14
C GLU A 167 18.31 9.27 23.47
N PHE A 168 17.61 8.86 22.41
CA PHE A 168 17.92 7.62 21.69
C PHE A 168 19.01 7.87 20.67
N VAL A 169 20.05 7.03 20.71
CA VAL A 169 21.11 6.98 19.71
C VAL A 169 21.23 5.55 19.22
N LEU A 170 21.08 5.34 17.92
CA LEU A 170 21.39 4.08 17.26
C LEU A 170 22.64 4.24 16.42
N VAL A 171 23.67 3.45 16.73
CA VAL A 171 24.87 3.32 15.90
C VAL A 171 24.67 2.12 14.99
N ASN A 172 24.73 2.33 13.68
CA ASN A 172 24.54 1.26 12.70
C ASN A 172 25.85 0.47 12.50
N GLY A 173 25.73 -0.84 12.29
CA GLY A 173 26.86 -1.66 11.87
C GLY A 173 27.33 -1.27 10.46
N PRO A 174 28.58 -1.57 10.08
CA PRO A 174 29.14 -1.16 8.78
C PRO A 174 28.39 -1.71 7.55
N ASN A 175 27.58 -2.76 7.73
CA ASN A 175 26.76 -3.36 6.67
C ASN A 175 25.25 -3.11 6.84
N ASP A 176 24.84 -2.45 7.93
CA ASP A 176 23.44 -2.18 8.23
C ASP A 176 23.05 -0.86 7.59
N LYS A 177 22.36 -0.93 6.45
CA LYS A 177 21.82 0.25 5.77
C LYS A 177 20.33 0.36 6.05
N PRO A 178 19.92 1.11 7.10
CA PRO A 178 18.51 1.37 7.32
C PRO A 178 17.95 2.19 6.16
N ILE A 179 16.65 2.05 5.93
CA ILE A 179 15.94 2.73 4.85
C ILE A 179 15.00 3.82 5.40
N SER A 180 14.65 3.72 6.68
CA SER A 180 13.91 4.73 7.40
C SER A 180 13.96 4.49 8.90
N TYR A 181 13.57 5.47 9.69
CA TYR A 181 13.16 5.28 11.08
C TYR A 181 11.77 5.85 11.34
N ILE A 182 11.09 5.30 12.35
CA ILE A 182 9.74 5.67 12.75
C ILE A 182 9.79 6.23 14.16
N THR A 183 9.19 7.40 14.33
CA THR A 183 8.96 8.01 15.64
C THR A 183 7.49 7.94 16.01
N ASN A 184 7.21 7.73 17.29
CA ASN A 184 5.87 7.85 17.86
C ASN A 184 5.90 8.84 19.03
N ASN A 185 5.28 10.00 18.83
CA ASN A 185 5.41 11.12 19.77
C ASN A 185 4.74 10.89 21.13
N THR A 186 3.73 10.01 21.21
CA THR A 186 3.06 9.72 22.50
C THR A 186 3.75 8.62 23.27
N LYS A 187 4.23 7.58 22.58
CA LYS A 187 4.91 6.44 23.22
C LYS A 187 6.41 6.67 23.41
N LYS A 188 6.97 7.73 22.82
CA LYS A 188 8.42 7.98 22.72
C LYS A 188 9.18 6.75 22.22
N THR A 189 8.62 6.05 21.24
CA THR A 189 9.27 4.90 20.64
C THR A 189 10.01 5.29 19.38
N PHE A 190 11.11 4.60 19.15
CA PHE A 190 12.00 4.73 18.01
C PHE A 190 12.19 3.33 17.40
N GLU A 191 11.87 3.19 16.12
CA GLU A 191 12.01 1.93 15.37
C GLU A 191 12.80 2.20 14.09
N VAL A 192 13.76 1.34 13.77
CA VAL A 192 14.55 1.45 12.54
C VAL A 192 14.17 0.33 11.59
N ILE A 193 13.94 0.72 10.34
CA ILE A 193 13.45 -0.16 9.29
C ILE A 193 14.59 -0.42 8.32
N TYR A 194 14.80 -1.70 8.00
CA TYR A 194 15.80 -2.16 7.05
C TYR A 194 15.13 -2.71 5.79
N LYS A 195 15.91 -2.73 4.69
CA LYS A 195 15.52 -3.43 3.46
C LYS A 195 15.35 -4.91 3.75
N LEU A 196 14.22 -5.48 3.34
CA LEU A 196 13.97 -6.91 3.31
C LEU A 196 14.89 -7.59 2.27
N PRO A 197 15.42 -8.79 2.59
CA PRO A 197 16.28 -9.56 1.70
C PRO A 197 15.53 -10.15 0.51
#